data_AF-A0A485CF05-F1
#
_entry.id   AF-A0A485CF05-F1
#
_cell.length_a   1.000
_cell.length_b   1.000
_cell.length_c   1.000
_cell.angle_alpha   90.00
_cell.angle_beta   90.00
_cell.angle_gamma   90.00
#
_symmetry.space_group_name_H-M   'P 1'
#
loop_
_entity.id
_entity.type
_entity.pdbx_description
1 polymer ?
#
loop_
_entity_poly.entity_id
_entity_poly.type
_entity_poly.pdbx_seq_one_letter_code
_entity_poly.pdbx_strand_id
1 'polypeptide(L)'
;MDALELLINRRSASRLAEPAPSGEQLENILRAGLRAPDHGTLQPWRFFIISDEGRERFSQLLEKGRLRPGMMTKVLKRPAVRRSALR
;
A
#
# COMPACT_ATOMS: atom_id res chain seq x y z
N MET A 1 -2.26 -19.38 10.55
CA MET A 1 -3.70 -19.04 10.58
C MET A 1 -4.37 -19.94 9.56
N ASP A 2 -5.55 -20.44 9.88
CA ASP A 2 -6.34 -21.18 8.90
C ASP A 2 -6.83 -20.24 7.77
N ALA A 3 -7.03 -20.78 6.57
CA ALA A 3 -7.40 -19.97 5.40
C ALA A 3 -8.80 -19.33 5.55
N LEU A 4 -9.77 -20.07 6.08
CA LEU A 4 -11.12 -19.55 6.30
C LEU A 4 -11.09 -18.48 7.41
N GLU A 5 -10.32 -18.73 8.46
CA GLU A 5 -10.11 -17.78 9.55
C GLU A 5 -9.50 -16.46 9.06
N LEU A 6 -8.50 -16.50 8.18
CA LEU A 6 -7.90 -15.32 7.55
C LEU A 6 -8.96 -14.54 6.78
N LEU A 7 -9.73 -15.20 5.91
CA LEU A 7 -10.70 -14.54 5.04
C LEU A 7 -11.81 -13.85 5.83
N ILE A 8 -12.32 -14.48 6.89
CA ILE A 8 -13.39 -13.93 7.73
C ILE A 8 -12.90 -12.75 8.57
N ASN A 9 -11.68 -12.85 9.11
CA ASN A 9 -11.18 -11.88 10.12
C ASN A 9 -10.24 -10.82 9.55
N ARG A 10 -9.95 -10.81 8.24
CA ARG A 10 -9.03 -9.83 7.63
C ARG A 10 -9.51 -8.39 7.84
N ARG A 11 -8.63 -7.55 8.41
CA ARG A 11 -8.83 -6.10 8.57
C ARG A 11 -7.71 -5.34 7.87
N SER A 12 -8.00 -4.10 7.50
CA SER A 12 -6.98 -3.18 6.95
C SER A 12 -6.32 -2.41 8.10
N ALA A 13 -4.99 -2.37 8.14
CA ALA A 13 -4.23 -1.59 9.11
C ALA A 13 -3.73 -0.29 8.46
N SER A 14 -4.05 0.86 9.07
CA SER A 14 -3.72 2.19 8.52
C SER A 14 -2.43 2.80 9.06
N ARG A 15 -1.87 2.24 10.14
CA ARG A 15 -0.61 2.67 10.76
C ARG A 15 0.36 1.50 10.68
N LEU A 16 1.38 1.65 9.86
CA LEU A 16 2.44 0.67 9.65
C LEU A 16 3.76 1.23 10.20
N ALA A 17 4.68 0.34 10.52
CA ALA A 17 6.02 0.66 11.00
C ALA A 17 7.06 -0.20 10.26
N GLU A 18 8.32 0.17 10.41
CA GLU A 18 9.44 -0.66 9.93
C GLU A 18 9.63 -1.91 10.82
N PRO A 19 10.18 -3.01 10.28
CA PRO A 19 10.59 -3.18 8.89
C PRO A 19 9.41 -3.53 7.97
N ALA A 20 9.43 -3.01 6.74
CA ALA A 20 8.59 -3.52 5.66
C ALA A 20 8.92 -5.00 5.32
N PRO A 21 7.97 -5.78 4.77
CA PRO A 21 8.25 -7.11 4.24
C PRO A 21 9.36 -7.07 3.19
N SER A 22 10.32 -8.00 3.29
CA SER A 22 11.46 -8.11 2.39
C SER A 22 11.77 -9.57 2.05
N GLY A 23 12.64 -9.80 1.06
CA GLY A 23 13.01 -11.16 0.62
C GLY A 23 11.79 -12.01 0.25
N GLU A 24 11.74 -13.23 0.79
CA GLU A 24 10.65 -14.19 0.53
C GLU A 24 9.28 -13.66 0.95
N GLN A 25 9.20 -12.81 1.98
CA GLN A 25 7.92 -12.26 2.42
C GLN A 25 7.30 -11.38 1.33
N LEU A 26 8.12 -10.52 0.71
CA LEU A 26 7.69 -9.67 -0.39
C LEU A 26 7.36 -10.50 -1.63
N GLU A 27 8.19 -11.51 -1.93
CA GLU A 27 7.93 -12.40 -3.06
C GLU A 27 6.63 -13.17 -2.90
N ASN A 28 6.32 -13.68 -1.70
CA ASN A 28 5.05 -14.36 -1.43
C ASN A 28 3.84 -13.44 -1.61
N ILE A 29 3.94 -12.16 -1.23
CA ILE A 29 2.88 -11.16 -1.47
C ILE A 29 2.65 -10.98 -2.98
N LEU A 30 3.72 -10.83 -3.76
CA LEU A 30 3.62 -10.65 -5.21
C LEU A 30 3.06 -11.91 -5.88
N ARG A 31 3.55 -13.10 -5.52
CA ARG A 31 3.05 -14.39 -6.02
C ARG A 31 1.57 -14.57 -5.71
N ALA A 32 1.11 -14.19 -4.52
CA ALA A 32 -0.31 -14.21 -4.18
C ALA A 32 -1.11 -13.26 -5.10
N GLY A 33 -0.60 -12.06 -5.38
CA GLY A 33 -1.23 -11.11 -6.30
C GLY A 33 -1.39 -11.66 -7.73
N LEU A 34 -0.41 -12.43 -8.22
CA LEU A 34 -0.46 -13.10 -9.53
C LEU A 34 -1.52 -14.21 -9.64
N ARG A 35 -2.17 -14.59 -8.53
CA ARG A 35 -3.24 -15.60 -8.53
C ARG A 35 -4.64 -15.01 -8.65
N ALA A 36 -4.77 -13.69 -8.80
CA ALA A 36 -6.04 -13.06 -9.11
C ALA A 36 -6.65 -13.67 -10.39
N PRO A 37 -7.98 -13.87 -10.46
CA PRO A 37 -8.62 -14.38 -11.65
C PRO A 37 -8.43 -13.40 -12.81
N ASP A 38 -8.10 -13.95 -13.97
CA ASP A 38 -7.73 -13.20 -15.16
C ASP A 38 -8.40 -13.79 -16.39
N HIS A 39 -9.44 -13.10 -16.88
CA HIS A 39 -10.17 -13.58 -18.04
C HIS A 39 -9.32 -13.41 -19.30
N GLY A 40 -9.00 -14.53 -19.94
CA GLY A 40 -8.13 -14.54 -21.13
C GLY A 40 -6.64 -14.57 -20.83
N THR A 41 -6.23 -14.71 -19.56
CA THR A 41 -4.80 -14.81 -19.16
C THR A 41 -3.96 -13.64 -19.71
N LEU A 42 -4.51 -12.43 -19.69
CA LEU A 42 -3.89 -11.23 -20.26
C LEU A 42 -2.76 -10.69 -19.38
N GLN A 43 -2.74 -11.06 -18.11
CA GLN A 43 -1.87 -10.58 -17.05
C GLN A 43 -1.77 -9.05 -17.04
N PRO A 44 -2.91 -8.31 -17.01
CA PRO A 44 -2.91 -6.87 -17.25
C PRO A 44 -2.36 -6.04 -16.07
N TRP A 45 -1.97 -6.69 -14.98
CA TRP A 45 -1.43 -6.03 -13.80
C TRP A 45 0.04 -5.63 -13.95
N ARG A 46 0.39 -4.53 -13.30
CA ARG A 46 1.78 -4.09 -13.11
C ARG A 46 1.97 -3.74 -11.65
N PHE A 47 2.90 -4.41 -10.98
CA PHE A 47 3.24 -4.12 -9.60
C PHE A 47 4.40 -3.12 -9.55
N PHE A 48 4.20 -1.99 -8.87
CA PHE A 48 5.24 -1.02 -8.59
C PHE A 48 5.62 -1.13 -7.12
N ILE A 49 6.86 -1.54 -6.85
CA ILE A 49 7.41 -1.58 -5.51
C ILE A 49 8.05 -0.23 -5.24
N ILE A 50 7.56 0.46 -4.20
CA ILE A 50 8.03 1.79 -3.82
C ILE A 50 8.60 1.67 -2.41
N SER A 51 9.92 1.54 -2.30
CA SER A 51 10.66 1.46 -1.03
C SER A 51 11.62 2.64 -0.89
N ASP A 52 12.14 2.83 0.32
CA ASP A 52 13.29 3.71 0.59
C ASP A 52 13.16 5.12 -0.02
N GLU A 53 14.15 5.60 -0.77
CA GLU A 53 14.14 6.91 -1.44
C GLU A 53 13.05 7.01 -2.52
N GLY A 54 12.57 5.86 -3.02
CA GLY A 54 11.41 5.79 -3.91
C GLY A 54 10.14 6.35 -3.28
N ARG A 55 9.97 6.22 -1.96
CA ARG A 55 8.81 6.78 -1.23
C ARG A 55 8.82 8.31 -1.26
N GLU A 56 10.00 8.91 -1.13
CA GLU A 56 10.18 10.36 -1.21
C GLU A 56 9.89 10.89 -2.62
N ARG A 57 10.46 10.25 -3.64
CA ARG A 57 10.17 10.56 -5.04
C ARG A 57 8.67 10.45 -5.35
N PHE A 58 8.01 9.42 -4.84
CA PHE A 58 6.58 9.22 -5.02
C PHE A 58 5.76 10.33 -4.33
N SER A 59 6.15 10.74 -3.12
CA SER A 59 5.54 11.86 -2.41
C SER A 59 5.57 13.15 -3.25
N GLN A 60 6.73 13.51 -3.77
CA GLN A 60 6.90 14.70 -4.62
C GLN A 60 6.06 14.65 -5.89
N LEU A 61 5.89 13.46 -6.50
CA LEU A 61 5.03 13.29 -7.67
C LEU A 61 3.55 13.49 -7.33
N LEU A 62 3.10 12.97 -6.17
CA LEU A 62 1.74 13.19 -5.69
C LEU A 62 1.47 14.67 -5.40
N GLU A 63 2.42 15.38 -4.79
CA GLU A 63 2.34 16.82 -4.55
C GLU A 63 2.27 17.62 -5.86
N LYS A 64 3.14 17.33 -6.83
CA LYS A 64 3.07 17.96 -8.16
C LYS A 64 1.75 17.68 -8.86
N GLY A 65 1.28 16.44 -8.78
CA GLY A 65 0.00 16.02 -9.35
C GLY A 65 -1.19 16.78 -8.76
N ARG A 66 -1.13 17.08 -7.46
CA ARG A 66 -2.13 17.84 -6.70
C ARG A 66 -2.28 19.28 -7.15
N LEU A 67 -1.18 19.94 -7.51
CA LEU A 67 -1.17 21.36 -7.87
C LEU A 67 -1.69 21.63 -9.29
N ARG A 68 -2.04 20.58 -10.06
CA ARG A 68 -2.62 20.74 -11.40
C ARG A 68 -4.07 21.24 -11.34
N PRO A 69 -4.46 22.24 -12.13
CA PRO A 69 -5.83 22.74 -12.19
C PRO A 69 -6.83 21.62 -12.56
N GLY A 70 -7.92 21.48 -11.80
CA GLY A 70 -9.01 20.53 -12.09
C GLY A 70 -9.09 19.26 -11.22
N MET A 71 -8.14 19.02 -10.30
CA MET A 71 -8.22 17.88 -9.36
C MET A 71 -8.78 18.30 -7.99
N MET A 72 -9.88 17.66 -7.55
CA MET A 72 -10.64 17.97 -6.32
C MET A 72 -9.78 18.23 -5.09
N THR A 73 -9.83 19.44 -4.54
CA THR A 73 -9.06 19.94 -3.40
C THR A 73 -9.53 19.45 -2.01
N LYS A 74 -9.78 18.16 -1.79
CA LYS A 74 -9.90 17.67 -0.38
C LYS A 74 -8.53 17.60 0.28
N VAL A 75 -8.20 18.59 1.10
CA VAL A 75 -7.04 18.54 2.00
C VAL A 75 -7.35 17.50 3.07
N LEU A 76 -6.71 16.34 3.02
CA LEU A 76 -6.59 15.49 4.21
C LEU A 76 -5.57 16.18 5.13
N LYS A 77 -6.04 17.10 5.98
CA LYS A 77 -5.25 17.53 7.14
C LYS A 77 -5.00 16.25 7.95
N ARG A 78 -3.77 15.74 7.93
CA ARG A 78 -3.36 14.67 8.85
C ARG A 78 -3.55 15.24 10.26
N PRO A 79 -4.48 14.74 11.10
CA PRO A 79 -4.44 15.10 12.51
C PRO A 79 -3.07 14.69 13.03
N ALA A 80 -2.44 15.56 13.81
CA ALA A 80 -1.14 15.32 14.43
C ALA A 80 -1.13 13.90 15.01
N VAL A 81 -0.12 13.11 14.64
CA VAL A 81 0.07 11.77 15.18
C VAL A 81 0.21 11.95 16.69
N ARG A 82 -0.84 11.66 17.46
CA ARG A 82 -0.76 11.61 18.92
C ARG A 82 0.24 10.51 19.25
N ARG A 83 1.45 10.90 19.68
CA ARG A 83 2.39 10.04 20.38
C ARG A 83 1.73 9.61 21.69
N SER A 84 0.93 8.57 21.63
CA SER A 84 0.20 8.06 22.80
C SER A 84 -0.15 6.60 22.53
N ALA A 85 0.82 5.72 22.77
CA ALA A 85 0.67 4.48 23.52
C ALA A 85 1.94 3.62 23.33
N LEU A 86 3.01 4.01 24.01
CA LEU A 86 3.86 3.03 24.69
C LEU A 86 3.15 2.74 26.01
N ARG A 87 2.27 1.73 26.02
CA ARG A 87 1.88 0.93 27.17
C ARG A 87 1.42 -0.42 26.64
#